data_AF-A0ABC8SBV5-F1
#
_entry.id   AF-A0ABC8SBV5-F1
#
_cell.length_a   1.000
_cell.length_b   1.000
_cell.length_c   1.000
_cell.angle_alpha   90.00
_cell.angle_beta   90.00
_cell.angle_gamma   90.00
#
_symmetry.space_group_name_H-M   'P 1'
#
loop_
_entity.id
_entity.type
_entity.pdbx_description
1 polymer ?
#
loop_
_entity_poly.entity_id
_entity_poly.type
_entity_poly.pdbx_seq_one_letter_code
_entity_poly.pdbx_strand_id
1 'polypeptide(L)'
;MLGGGEMNQENTSESTQGSSHRTRTRPSLSRSKQPSKKRRNSDVMVEMMNAIAANIGRIADALTGSNQSVCLDELFEMVQNIPGFDDDLIIEACEFLSFDEKRAKMFLKLDERLRKMWLLKRLRGHAI
;
A
#
# COMPACT_ATOMS: atom_id res chain seq x y z
N MET A 1 6.15 -75.37 -20.88
CA MET A 1 7.09 -74.23 -20.92
C MET A 1 7.12 -73.64 -19.53
N LEU A 2 8.12 -73.96 -18.70
CA LEU A 2 9.39 -73.21 -18.52
C LEU A 2 9.10 -71.76 -18.11
N GLY A 3 9.59 -71.19 -17.00
CA GLY A 3 10.53 -71.61 -15.95
C GLY A 3 10.29 -70.70 -14.73
N GLY A 4 10.64 -71.11 -13.51
CA GLY A 4 11.99 -71.01 -12.92
C GLY A 4 11.92 -69.94 -11.81
N GLY A 5 11.91 -70.29 -10.52
CA GLY A 5 13.05 -70.75 -9.73
C GLY A 5 13.57 -69.54 -8.94
N GLU A 6 13.03 -69.25 -7.76
CA GLU A 6 13.52 -69.71 -6.44
C GLU A 6 14.87 -69.11 -5.99
N MET A 7 14.79 -68.40 -4.86
CA MET A 7 15.62 -68.60 -3.65
C MET A 7 16.99 -67.90 -3.48
N ASN A 8 17.09 -67.23 -2.32
CA ASN A 8 18.19 -67.24 -1.34
C ASN A 8 19.51 -66.52 -1.71
N GLN A 9 20.35 -66.04 -0.79
CA GLN A 9 20.35 -65.75 0.64
C GLN A 9 21.59 -64.86 0.85
N GLU A 10 21.53 -64.02 1.88
CA GLU A 10 22.60 -63.68 2.82
C GLU A 10 24.00 -64.28 2.57
N ASN A 11 25.03 -63.43 2.57
CA ASN A 11 26.22 -63.68 3.41
C ASN A 11 27.20 -62.51 3.51
N THR A 12 27.63 -62.34 4.75
CA THR A 12 28.60 -61.45 5.38
C THR A 12 30.05 -61.87 5.05
N SER A 13 30.98 -60.91 4.99
CA SER A 13 32.40 -61.05 5.44
C SER A 13 33.08 -59.68 5.29
N GLU A 14 33.52 -59.02 6.37
CA GLU A 14 34.71 -59.28 7.21
C GLU A 14 36.01 -58.69 6.63
N SER A 15 36.59 -57.75 7.41
CA SER A 15 38.00 -57.33 7.58
C SER A 15 38.86 -57.08 6.31
N THR A 16 39.65 -56.00 6.24
CA THR A 16 41.03 -56.00 6.78
C THR A 16 41.64 -54.59 6.70
N GLN A 17 42.43 -54.26 7.72
CA GLN A 17 43.19 -53.04 7.94
C GLN A 17 44.61 -53.13 7.32
N GLY A 18 45.15 -52.05 6.73
CA GLY A 18 46.55 -51.94 6.30
C GLY A 18 46.83 -50.58 5.64
N SER A 19 47.40 -49.61 6.34
CA SER A 19 48.84 -49.33 6.51
C SER A 19 49.52 -48.60 5.34
N SER A 20 50.02 -47.41 5.66
CA SER A 20 51.35 -46.86 5.32
C SER A 20 51.44 -45.54 4.53
N HIS A 21 52.21 -44.67 5.19
CA HIS A 21 52.70 -43.33 4.88
C HIS A 21 53.00 -43.02 3.41
N ARG A 22 52.64 -41.79 3.01
CA ARG A 22 53.57 -40.92 2.25
C ARG A 22 53.15 -39.45 2.28
N THR A 23 54.05 -38.65 2.83
CA THR A 23 54.06 -37.19 2.84
C THR A 23 53.92 -36.61 1.44
N ARG A 24 52.93 -35.75 1.22
CA ARG A 24 52.93 -34.79 0.12
C ARG A 24 52.52 -33.42 0.65
N THR A 25 53.52 -32.58 0.88
CA THR A 25 53.41 -31.13 1.00
C THR A 25 52.63 -30.58 -0.19
N ARG A 26 51.55 -29.83 0.08
CA ARG A 26 50.92 -28.97 -0.92
C ARG A 26 50.83 -27.54 -0.37
N PRO A 27 51.32 -26.52 -1.10
CA PRO A 27 51.23 -25.13 -0.67
C PRO A 27 49.78 -24.63 -0.69
N SER A 28 49.53 -23.68 0.19
CA SER A 28 48.34 -22.84 0.34
C SER A 28 47.66 -22.43 -0.97
N LEU A 29 46.33 -22.51 -0.99
CA LEU A 29 45.49 -21.61 -1.80
C LEU A 29 44.40 -21.06 -0.88
N SER A 30 44.61 -19.82 -0.47
CA SER A 30 43.67 -18.99 0.27
C SER A 30 42.31 -18.99 -0.42
N ARG A 31 41.31 -19.45 0.34
CA ARG A 31 39.87 -19.36 0.12
C ARG A 31 39.49 -18.05 -0.59
N SER A 32 39.15 -18.16 -1.88
CA SER A 32 38.58 -17.05 -2.65
C SER A 32 37.27 -16.62 -1.98
N LYS A 33 37.26 -15.43 -1.37
CA LYS A 33 36.03 -14.74 -0.97
C LYS A 33 35.36 -14.23 -2.24
N GLN A 34 34.63 -15.08 -2.96
CA GLN A 34 33.69 -14.55 -3.94
C GLN A 34 32.61 -13.77 -3.20
N PRO A 35 32.44 -12.46 -3.46
CA PRO A 35 31.32 -11.71 -2.90
C PRO A 35 30.02 -12.33 -3.43
N SER A 36 29.15 -12.65 -2.49
CA SER A 36 27.89 -13.36 -2.69
C SER A 36 27.01 -12.70 -3.74
N LYS A 37 27.01 -13.21 -4.98
CA LYS A 37 26.03 -12.87 -6.02
C LYS A 37 24.58 -12.99 -5.52
N LYS A 38 24.33 -13.90 -4.58
CA LYS A 38 23.03 -14.10 -3.91
C LYS A 38 22.56 -12.87 -3.13
N ARG A 39 23.47 -12.09 -2.55
CA ARG A 39 23.14 -10.90 -1.73
C ARG A 39 22.75 -9.72 -2.62
N ARG A 40 23.50 -9.50 -3.72
CA ARG A 40 23.14 -8.48 -4.73
C ARG A 40 21.78 -8.72 -5.38
N ASN A 41 21.43 -9.97 -5.71
CA ASN A 41 20.10 -10.28 -6.24
C ASN A 41 18.98 -10.03 -5.23
N SER A 42 19.25 -10.27 -3.94
CA SER A 42 18.32 -9.93 -2.86
C SER A 42 18.11 -8.43 -2.74
N ASP A 43 19.20 -7.65 -2.81
CA ASP A 43 19.13 -6.19 -2.72
C ASP A 43 18.33 -5.58 -3.88
N VAL A 44 18.52 -6.08 -5.11
CA VAL A 44 17.75 -5.66 -6.29
C VAL A 44 16.25 -5.99 -6.13
N MET A 45 15.92 -7.15 -5.58
CA MET A 45 14.52 -7.51 -5.31
C MET A 45 13.89 -6.61 -4.26
N VAL A 46 14.62 -6.28 -3.19
CA VAL A 46 14.16 -5.34 -2.15
C VAL A 46 13.94 -3.94 -2.73
N GLU A 47 14.83 -3.47 -3.58
CA GLU A 47 14.70 -2.17 -4.25
C GLU A 47 13.47 -2.13 -5.17
N MET A 48 13.22 -3.19 -5.92
CA MET A 48 12.01 -3.31 -6.75
C MET A 48 10.73 -3.35 -5.91
N MET A 49 10.73 -4.10 -4.80
CA MET A 49 9.60 -4.13 -3.86
C MET A 49 9.35 -2.75 -3.23
N ASN A 50 10.40 -2.01 -2.88
CA ASN A 50 10.27 -0.64 -2.38
C ASN A 50 9.68 0.29 -3.44
N ALA A 51 10.12 0.18 -4.69
CA ALA A 51 9.54 0.95 -5.79
C ALA A 51 8.05 0.63 -5.99
N ILE A 52 7.66 -0.65 -5.93
CA ILE A 52 6.26 -1.07 -6.01
C ILE A 52 5.47 -0.52 -4.82
N ALA A 53 5.97 -0.64 -3.59
CA ALA A 53 5.32 -0.12 -2.39
C ALA A 53 5.12 1.41 -2.47
N ALA A 54 6.14 2.14 -2.93
CA ALA A 54 6.05 3.58 -3.14
C ALA A 54 5.01 3.94 -4.22
N ASN A 55 4.94 3.17 -5.31
CA ASN A 55 3.93 3.37 -6.36
C ASN A 55 2.52 3.09 -5.84
N ILE A 56 2.33 2.03 -5.05
CA ILE A 56 1.06 1.71 -4.40
C ILE A 56 0.66 2.83 -3.44
N GLY A 57 1.60 3.36 -2.65
CA GLY A 57 1.37 4.52 -1.78
C GLY A 57 0.86 5.73 -2.56
N ARG A 58 1.50 6.07 -3.69
CA ARG A 58 1.04 7.18 -4.55
C ARG A 58 -0.34 6.94 -5.16
N ILE A 59 -0.68 5.69 -5.52
CA ILE A 59 -2.02 5.35 -6.00
C ILE A 59 -3.04 5.52 -4.87
N ALA A 60 -2.73 5.03 -3.67
CA ALA A 60 -3.59 5.19 -2.50
C ALA A 60 -3.83 6.68 -2.19
N ASP A 61 -2.77 7.49 -2.11
CA ASP A 61 -2.86 8.93 -1.88
C ASP A 61 -3.66 9.66 -2.97
N ALA A 62 -3.49 9.25 -4.23
CA ALA A 62 -4.29 9.80 -5.33
C ALA A 62 -5.78 9.43 -5.18
N LEU A 63 -6.09 8.22 -4.70
CA LEU A 63 -7.46 7.78 -4.44
C LEU A 63 -8.08 8.45 -3.22
N THR A 64 -7.33 8.70 -2.13
CA THR A 64 -7.85 9.44 -0.96
C THR A 64 -7.91 10.95 -1.18
N GLY A 65 -6.91 11.52 -1.84
CA GLY A 65 -6.83 12.96 -2.10
C GLY A 65 -7.82 13.45 -3.16
N SER A 66 -8.20 12.61 -4.13
CA SER A 66 -9.22 12.94 -5.14
C SER A 66 -10.65 12.67 -4.67
N ASN A 67 -10.86 11.73 -3.75
CA ASN A 67 -12.18 11.27 -3.32
C ASN A 67 -12.55 11.71 -1.90
N GLN A 68 -11.98 12.79 -1.36
CA GLN A 68 -12.58 13.44 -0.20
C GLN A 68 -13.85 14.17 -0.66
N SER A 69 -14.87 13.37 -0.96
CA SER A 69 -16.22 13.82 -1.27
C SER A 69 -16.76 14.57 -0.06
N VAL A 70 -17.35 15.73 -0.30
CA VAL A 70 -18.04 16.45 0.78
C VAL A 70 -19.21 15.60 1.26
N CYS A 71 -19.25 15.31 2.56
CA CYS A 71 -20.38 14.65 3.20
C CYS A 71 -21.58 15.61 3.17
N LEU A 72 -22.66 15.24 2.48
CA LEU A 72 -23.84 16.09 2.37
C LEU A 72 -24.55 16.27 3.72
N ASP A 73 -24.54 15.25 4.57
CA ASP A 73 -25.13 15.34 5.91
C ASP A 73 -24.38 16.35 6.79
N GLU A 74 -23.04 16.33 6.74
CA GLU A 74 -22.19 17.33 7.42
C GLU A 74 -22.46 18.74 6.89
N LEU A 75 -22.60 18.88 5.56
CA LEU A 75 -22.88 20.16 4.92
C LEU A 75 -24.24 20.71 5.35
N PHE A 76 -25.27 19.87 5.35
CA PHE A 76 -26.61 20.21 5.79
C PHE A 76 -26.62 20.63 7.27
N GLU A 77 -26.00 19.85 8.14
CA GLU A 77 -25.87 20.17 9.57
C GLU A 77 -25.15 21.52 9.78
N MET A 78 -24.07 21.78 9.04
CA MET A 78 -23.36 23.06 9.15
C MET A 78 -24.18 24.25 8.67
N VAL A 79 -25.02 24.10 7.64
CA VAL A 79 -25.90 25.16 7.14
C VAL A 79 -27.05 25.40 8.11
N GLN A 80 -27.68 24.33 8.62
CA GLN A 80 -28.78 24.41 9.59
C GLN A 80 -28.36 25.11 10.89
N ASN A 81 -27.12 24.94 11.31
CA ASN A 81 -26.60 25.57 12.52
C ASN A 81 -26.21 27.06 12.36
N ILE A 82 -26.35 27.65 11.16
CA ILE A 82 -26.04 29.08 10.95
C ILE A 82 -27.13 29.95 11.61
N PRO A 83 -26.79 30.82 12.57
CA PRO A 83 -27.80 31.62 13.26
C PRO A 83 -28.54 32.57 12.30
N GLY A 84 -29.88 32.52 12.32
CA GLY A 84 -30.74 33.37 11.50
C GLY A 84 -30.89 32.94 10.05
N PHE A 85 -30.54 31.69 9.72
CA PHE A 85 -31.01 31.03 8.51
C PHE A 85 -32.36 30.37 8.81
N ASP A 86 -33.37 30.71 8.02
CA ASP A 86 -34.67 30.04 8.01
C ASP A 86 -34.67 28.87 7.02
N ASP A 87 -35.75 28.08 6.99
CA ASP A 87 -35.84 26.88 6.16
C ASP A 87 -35.62 27.18 4.66
N ASP A 88 -36.12 28.32 4.17
CA ASP A 88 -35.94 28.75 2.77
C ASP A 88 -34.46 29.05 2.48
N LEU A 89 -33.78 29.81 3.34
CA LEU A 89 -32.34 30.08 3.20
C LEU A 89 -31.49 28.81 3.33
N ILE A 90 -31.89 27.86 4.17
CA ILE A 90 -31.21 26.56 4.31
C ILE A 90 -31.32 25.77 3.00
N ILE A 91 -32.52 25.68 2.43
CA ILE A 91 -32.75 24.99 1.15
C ILE A 91 -31.91 25.64 0.04
N GLU A 92 -32.00 26.97 -0.12
CA GLU A 92 -31.23 27.71 -1.13
C GLU A 92 -29.71 27.52 -0.96
N ALA A 93 -29.22 27.55 0.28
CA ALA A 93 -27.81 27.33 0.58
C ALA A 93 -27.38 25.91 0.23
N CYS A 94 -28.16 24.90 0.59
CA CYS A 94 -27.88 23.51 0.30
C CYS A 94 -27.88 23.24 -1.21
N GLU A 95 -28.84 23.79 -1.96
CA GLU A 95 -28.84 23.72 -3.43
C GLU A 95 -27.60 24.41 -4.02
N PHE A 96 -27.29 25.62 -3.56
CA PHE A 96 -26.15 26.39 -4.03
C PHE A 96 -24.81 25.67 -3.82
N LEU A 97 -24.64 25.02 -2.67
CA LEU A 97 -23.42 24.31 -2.28
C LEU A 97 -23.31 22.95 -2.96
N SER A 98 -24.43 22.22 -3.10
CA SER A 98 -24.46 20.89 -3.72
C SER A 98 -24.25 20.93 -5.24
N PHE A 99 -24.55 22.06 -5.88
CA PHE A 99 -24.37 22.23 -7.32
C PHE A 99 -22.91 22.14 -7.79
N ASP A 100 -21.94 22.54 -6.95
CA ASP A 100 -20.51 22.49 -7.29
C ASP A 100 -19.70 22.13 -6.05
N GLU A 101 -19.00 20.99 -6.12
CA GLU A 101 -18.16 20.49 -5.03
C GLU A 101 -17.10 21.53 -4.57
N LYS A 102 -16.63 22.41 -5.46
CA LYS A 102 -15.70 23.50 -5.09
C LYS A 102 -16.35 24.50 -4.13
N ARG A 103 -17.65 24.76 -4.26
CA ARG A 103 -18.41 25.64 -3.35
C ARG A 103 -18.52 25.01 -1.98
N ALA A 104 -18.87 23.72 -1.93
CA ALA A 104 -18.93 22.95 -0.70
C ALA A 104 -17.56 22.90 0.00
N LYS A 105 -16.49 22.57 -0.72
CA LYS A 105 -15.11 22.58 -0.20
C LYS A 105 -14.68 23.97 0.30
N MET A 106 -15.05 25.04 -0.41
CA MET A 106 -14.77 26.40 0.03
C MET A 106 -15.52 26.72 1.33
N PHE A 107 -16.82 26.40 1.40
CA PHE A 107 -17.65 26.63 2.57
C PHE A 107 -17.11 25.94 3.82
N LEU A 108 -16.70 24.66 3.70
CA LEU A 108 -16.14 23.91 4.82
C LEU A 108 -14.84 24.53 5.37
N LYS A 109 -14.03 25.20 4.53
CA LYS A 109 -12.82 25.90 4.95
C LYS A 109 -13.05 27.20 5.71
N LEU A 110 -14.25 27.79 5.62
CA LEU A 110 -14.56 29.05 6.28
C LEU A 110 -14.91 28.81 7.76
N ASP A 111 -14.62 29.79 8.62
CA ASP A 111 -15.17 29.83 9.97
C ASP A 111 -16.68 30.16 9.97
N GLU A 112 -17.36 29.95 11.09
CA GLU A 112 -18.81 30.15 11.24
C GLU A 112 -19.28 31.54 10.77
N ARG A 113 -18.58 32.60 11.19
CA ARG A 113 -18.93 33.98 10.83
C ARG A 113 -18.78 34.20 9.32
N LEU A 114 -17.71 33.67 8.73
CA LEU A 114 -17.44 33.77 7.30
C LEU A 114 -18.44 32.94 6.48
N ARG A 115 -18.83 31.75 6.93
CA ARG A 115 -19.85 30.90 6.27
C ARG A 115 -21.16 31.67 6.06
N LYS A 116 -21.67 32.30 7.12
CA LYS A 116 -22.88 33.14 7.06
C LYS A 116 -22.74 34.28 6.05
N MET A 117 -21.69 35.09 6.18
CA MET A 117 -21.47 36.24 5.29
C MET A 117 -21.26 35.83 3.83
N TRP A 118 -20.59 34.70 3.61
CA TRP A 118 -20.25 34.18 2.30
C TRP A 118 -21.49 33.67 1.58
N LEU A 119 -22.38 32.94 2.26
CA LEU A 119 -23.66 32.47 1.71
C LEU A 119 -24.60 33.63 1.43
N LEU A 120 -24.80 34.55 2.39
CA LEU A 120 -25.69 35.70 2.18
C LEU A 120 -25.27 36.55 0.98
N LYS A 121 -23.97 36.73 0.72
CA LYS A 121 -23.49 37.45 -0.46
C LYS A 121 -23.82 36.77 -1.79
N ARG A 122 -24.02 35.45 -1.79
CA ARG A 122 -24.25 34.63 -2.99
C ARG A 122 -25.73 34.36 -3.23
N LEU A 123 -26.50 34.18 -2.16
CA LEU A 123 -27.94 33.93 -2.22
C LEU A 123 -28.74 35.22 -2.49
N ARG A 124 -28.27 36.37 -1.98
CA ARG A 124 -28.89 37.69 -2.24
C ARG A 124 -28.93 38.14 -3.70
N GLY A 125 -28.28 37.42 -4.62
CA GLY A 125 -28.36 37.67 -6.06
C GLY A 125 -29.58 37.03 -6.75
N HIS A 126 -30.32 36.15 -6.07
CA HIS A 126 -31.51 35.47 -6.62
C HIS A 126 -32.85 36.08 -6.15
N ALA A 127 -32.83 37.02 -5.21
CA ALA A 127 -34.00 37.73 -4.72
C ALA A 127 -34.11 39.13 -5.35
N ILE A 128 -34.32 39.20 -6.68
CA ILE A 128 -34.85 40.39 -7.37
C ILE A 128 -35.84 39.93 -8.44
#